data_AF-A0AAU6D297-F1
#
_entry.id   AF-A0AAU6D297-F1
#
_cell.length_a   1.000
_cell.length_b   1.000
_cell.length_c   1.000
_cell.angle_alpha   90.00
_cell.angle_beta   90.00
_cell.angle_gamma   90.00
#
_symmetry.space_group_name_H-M   'P 1'
#
loop_
_entity.id
_entity.type
_entity.pdbx_description
1 polymer ?
#
loop_
_entity_poly.entity_id
_entity_poly.type
_entity_poly.pdbx_seq_one_letter_code
_entity_poly.pdbx_strand_id
1 'polypeptide(L)'
;MPVDFLHTWTIETTVDHAVTGYLPAWAEGDPTATDVPLGRLAVVMADMSHQAPFDGQFVAVRCPSMETGTETSDVGDGQSSTEYILWGNIECSPYAQDPNLRVPVVNIAVIADFWINGLDPAGLADVAGKLRAQADRLDHEVRPALMAARADWAAHHRS
;
A
#
# COMPACT_ATOMS: atom_id res chain seq x y z
N MET A 1 21.17 16.33 -20.64
CA MET A 1 21.09 16.03 -19.19
C MET A 1 19.86 16.76 -18.70
N PRO A 2 18.75 16.09 -18.37
CA PRO A 2 17.71 16.76 -17.61
C PRO A 2 18.29 17.03 -16.22
N VAL A 3 18.06 18.23 -15.72
CA VAL A 3 18.34 18.59 -14.34
C VAL A 3 17.28 17.86 -13.52
N ASP A 4 17.65 16.81 -12.79
CA ASP A 4 16.72 16.18 -11.84
C ASP A 4 16.38 17.24 -10.80
N PHE A 5 15.20 17.84 -10.94
CA PHE A 5 14.66 18.66 -9.87
C PHE A 5 14.40 17.71 -8.70
N LEU A 6 15.12 17.92 -7.60
CA LEU A 6 14.79 17.33 -6.31
C LEU A 6 13.31 17.62 -6.04
N HIS A 7 12.50 16.57 -6.03
CA HIS A 7 11.11 16.69 -5.63
C HIS A 7 11.11 16.81 -4.11
N THR A 8 10.50 17.88 -3.59
CA THR A 8 10.41 18.16 -2.17
C THR A 8 8.98 18.48 -1.82
N TRP A 9 8.56 18.09 -0.62
CA TRP A 9 7.30 18.53 -0.04
C TRP A 9 7.56 19.61 1.01
N THR A 10 6.58 20.49 1.23
CA THR A 10 6.67 21.56 2.24
C THR A 10 5.39 21.65 3.05
N ILE A 11 5.51 21.66 4.38
CA ILE A 11 4.41 21.92 5.31
C ILE A 11 4.63 23.29 5.96
N GLU A 12 3.75 24.23 5.67
CA GLU A 12 3.71 25.55 6.28
C GLU A 12 2.70 25.59 7.42
N THR A 13 3.11 26.16 8.55
CA THR A 13 2.28 26.29 9.74
C THR A 13 1.63 27.67 9.83
N THR A 14 0.59 27.78 10.65
CA THR A 14 -0.13 29.05 10.91
C THR A 14 0.70 30.15 11.60
N VAL A 15 1.97 29.89 11.92
CA VAL A 15 2.86 30.80 12.66
C VAL A 15 4.16 31.06 11.88
N ASP A 16 4.08 31.04 10.54
CA ASP A 16 5.20 31.30 9.62
C ASP A 16 6.41 30.37 9.83
N HIS A 17 6.18 29.18 10.39
CA HIS A 17 7.18 28.10 10.43
C HIS A 17 6.90 27.09 9.31
N ALA A 18 7.95 26.63 8.63
CA ALA A 18 7.85 25.66 7.56
C ALA A 18 8.83 24.50 7.76
N VAL A 19 8.38 23.29 7.41
CA VAL A 19 9.22 22.09 7.36
C VAL A 19 9.21 21.57 5.92
N THR A 20 10.37 21.15 5.42
CA THR A 20 10.52 20.61 4.06
C THR A 20 11.26 19.29 4.13
N GLY A 21 10.93 18.37 3.24
CA GLY A 21 11.62 17.10 3.09
C GLY A 21 11.62 16.58 1.67
N TYR A 22 12.30 15.45 1.46
CA TYR A 22 12.36 14.79 0.16
C TYR A 22 11.02 14.13 -0.17
N LEU A 23 10.52 14.36 -1.39
CA LEU A 23 9.39 13.65 -1.98
C LEU A 23 9.93 12.67 -3.01
N PRO A 24 9.90 11.36 -2.75
CA PRO A 24 10.41 10.39 -3.72
C PRO A 24 9.59 10.40 -5.01
N ALA A 25 10.26 10.28 -6.16
CA ALA A 25 9.59 10.29 -7.47
C ALA A 25 8.64 9.10 -7.68
N TRP A 26 8.79 8.03 -6.90
CA TRP A 26 7.90 6.88 -6.91
C TRP A 26 6.65 7.08 -6.05
N ALA A 27 6.60 8.10 -5.18
CA ALA A 27 5.46 8.33 -4.31
C ALA A 27 4.28 8.93 -5.11
N GLU A 28 3.08 8.36 -4.96
CA GLU A 28 1.88 8.90 -5.61
C GLU A 28 1.30 10.13 -4.90
N GLY A 29 1.60 10.31 -3.61
CA GLY A 29 1.07 11.40 -2.78
C GLY A 29 2.12 12.46 -2.42
N ASP A 30 1.74 13.73 -2.56
CA ASP A 30 2.50 14.88 -2.07
C ASP A 30 1.89 15.36 -0.74
N PRO A 31 2.64 15.30 0.39
CA PRO A 31 2.15 15.75 1.70
C PRO A 31 2.25 17.27 1.90
N THR A 32 2.57 18.05 0.86
CA THR A 32 2.61 19.52 0.93
C THR A 32 1.29 20.09 1.44
N ALA A 33 1.38 20.97 2.45
CA ALA A 33 0.22 21.57 3.09
C ALA A 33 0.52 22.97 3.63
N THR A 34 -0.48 23.83 3.68
CA THR A 34 -0.41 25.15 4.31
C THR A 34 -1.35 25.24 5.50
N ASP A 35 -1.18 26.27 6.33
CA ASP A 35 -2.06 26.57 7.46
C ASP A 35 -2.18 25.43 8.49
N VAL A 36 -1.14 24.59 8.64
CA VAL A 36 -1.14 23.53 9.65
C VAL A 36 -0.92 24.14 11.03
N PRO A 37 -1.83 23.94 12.01
CA PRO A 37 -1.60 24.44 13.36
C PRO A 37 -0.30 23.87 13.93
N LEU A 38 0.57 24.71 14.53
CA LEU A 38 1.87 24.25 15.04
C LEU A 38 1.75 23.04 15.99
N GLY A 39 0.71 23.01 16.84
CA GLY A 39 0.44 21.90 17.75
C GLY A 39 0.02 20.58 17.07
N ARG A 40 -0.28 20.61 15.77
CA ARG A 40 -0.61 19.43 14.95
C ARG A 40 0.56 18.97 14.08
N LEU A 41 1.61 19.78 13.93
CA LEU A 41 2.73 19.48 13.04
C LEU A 41 3.34 18.11 13.35
N ALA A 42 3.63 17.80 14.61
CA ALA A 42 4.21 16.51 14.99
C ALA A 42 3.32 15.31 14.62
N VAL A 43 1.99 15.46 14.70
CA VAL A 43 1.03 14.42 14.32
C VAL A 43 1.02 14.23 12.81
N VAL A 44 0.96 15.33 12.05
CA VAL A 44 1.03 15.28 10.57
C VAL A 44 2.31 14.61 10.10
N MET A 45 3.43 14.92 10.74
CA MET A 45 4.72 14.29 10.44
C MET A 45 4.71 12.79 10.78
N ALA A 46 4.16 12.40 11.93
CA ALA A 46 4.08 10.99 12.34
C ALA A 46 3.17 10.15 11.42
N ASP A 47 2.11 10.75 10.88
CA ASP A 47 1.16 10.10 9.97
C ASP A 47 1.64 10.12 8.50
N MET A 48 2.77 10.77 8.21
CA MET A 48 3.30 10.89 6.86
C MET A 48 3.84 9.53 6.36
N SER A 49 3.29 9.10 5.22
CA SER A 49 3.81 7.98 4.44
C SER A 49 3.91 8.34 2.96
N HIS A 50 4.93 7.79 2.31
CA HIS A 50 5.07 7.78 0.86
C HIS A 50 4.67 6.41 0.36
N GLN A 51 3.76 6.34 -0.60
CA GLN A 51 3.21 5.07 -1.11
C GLN A 51 3.27 4.99 -2.64
N ALA A 52 3.54 3.78 -3.13
CA ALA A 52 3.44 3.38 -4.54
C ALA A 52 2.63 2.06 -4.61
N PRO A 53 1.32 2.11 -4.91
CA PRO A 53 0.48 0.92 -5.00
C PRO A 53 0.85 0.06 -6.22
N PHE A 54 0.54 -1.23 -6.10
CA PHE A 54 0.55 -2.17 -7.21
C PHE A 54 -0.62 -3.14 -7.09
N ASP A 55 -1.19 -3.54 -8.23
CA ASP A 55 -2.38 -4.38 -8.21
C ASP A 55 -2.11 -5.83 -7.83
N GLY A 56 -3.14 -6.45 -7.30
CA GLY A 56 -3.20 -7.89 -7.06
C GLY A 56 -3.80 -8.65 -8.24
N GLN A 57 -4.21 -9.88 -7.97
CA GLN A 57 -5.02 -10.69 -8.89
C GLN A 57 -6.47 -10.71 -8.44
N PHE A 58 -7.40 -10.73 -9.39
CA PHE A 58 -8.82 -10.84 -9.08
C PHE A 58 -9.22 -12.31 -8.92
N VAL A 59 -9.87 -12.62 -7.80
CA VAL A 59 -10.40 -13.96 -7.53
C VAL A 59 -11.83 -13.86 -7.03
N ALA A 60 -12.69 -14.74 -7.53
CA ALA A 60 -14.03 -14.92 -7.01
C ALA A 60 -13.94 -15.61 -5.65
N VAL A 61 -14.48 -14.97 -4.62
CA VAL A 61 -14.50 -15.47 -3.25
C VAL A 61 -15.91 -15.47 -2.71
N ARG A 62 -16.14 -16.26 -1.67
CA ARG A 62 -17.36 -16.22 -0.89
C ARG A 62 -17.05 -15.64 0.48
N CYS A 63 -17.71 -14.56 0.83
CA CYS A 63 -17.73 -14.09 2.20
C CYS A 63 -18.58 -15.09 3.01
N PRO A 64 -18.06 -15.69 4.10
CA PRO A 64 -18.94 -16.34 5.05
C PRO A 64 -19.94 -15.27 5.48
N SER A 65 -21.25 -15.50 5.31
CA SER A 65 -22.23 -14.55 5.84
C SER A 65 -21.85 -14.34 7.31
N MET A 66 -21.57 -13.10 7.70
CA MET A 66 -21.51 -12.80 9.13
C MET A 66 -22.84 -13.27 9.68
N GLU A 67 -22.84 -14.34 10.48
CA GLU A 67 -24.00 -14.76 11.25
C GLU A 67 -24.27 -13.64 12.25
N THR A 68 -24.86 -12.54 11.78
CA THR A 68 -25.58 -11.62 12.65
C THR A 68 -26.74 -12.45 13.18
N GLY A 69 -26.63 -12.85 14.46
CA GLY A 69 -27.53 -13.76 15.16
C GLY A 69 -28.98 -13.26 15.27
N THR A 70 -29.66 -13.14 14.14
CA THR A 70 -31.09 -12.95 14.04
C THR A 70 -31.64 -14.14 13.28
N GLU A 71 -32.35 -15.00 14.02
CA GLU A 71 -33.01 -16.24 13.59
C GLU A 71 -34.16 -15.99 12.59
N THR A 72 -33.91 -15.25 11.51
CA THR A 72 -34.80 -15.23 10.34
C THR A 72 -34.04 -15.86 9.19
N SER A 73 -34.25 -17.16 9.08
CA SER A 73 -33.95 -17.97 7.91
C SER A 73 -34.51 -17.34 6.64
N ASP A 74 -33.67 -16.59 5.93
CA ASP A 74 -33.69 -16.53 4.48
C ASP A 74 -32.27 -16.91 4.03
N VAL A 75 -32.14 -18.12 3.49
CA VAL A 75 -30.90 -18.65 2.93
C VAL A 75 -30.62 -17.89 1.64
N GLY A 76 -30.13 -16.67 1.76
CA GLY A 76 -29.50 -15.96 0.66
C GLY A 76 -28.17 -16.64 0.38
N ASP A 77 -28.01 -17.20 -0.81
CA ASP A 77 -26.73 -17.71 -1.31
C ASP A 77 -25.62 -16.73 -0.94
N GLY A 78 -24.75 -17.15 0.00
CA GLY A 78 -23.67 -16.30 0.52
C GLY A 78 -23.02 -15.49 -0.59
N GLN A 79 -23.05 -14.17 -0.43
CA GLN A 79 -22.75 -13.22 -1.50
C GLN A 79 -21.36 -13.52 -2.07
N SER A 80 -21.34 -13.89 -3.35
CA SER A 80 -20.08 -14.04 -4.08
C SER A 80 -19.57 -12.65 -4.43
N SER A 81 -18.36 -12.31 -4.00
CA SER A 81 -17.66 -11.08 -4.37
C SER A 81 -16.41 -11.42 -5.19
N THR A 82 -15.88 -10.42 -5.89
CA THR A 82 -14.55 -10.50 -6.48
C THR A 82 -13.62 -9.66 -5.63
N GLU A 83 -12.56 -10.27 -5.12
CA GLU A 83 -11.57 -9.58 -4.30
C GLU A 83 -10.20 -9.57 -4.98
N TYR A 84 -9.38 -8.58 -4.63
CA TYR A 84 -7.97 -8.55 -4.97
C TYR A 84 -7.18 -9.39 -3.98
N ILE A 85 -6.57 -10.47 -4.44
CA ILE A 85 -5.56 -11.17 -3.63
C ILE A 85 -4.19 -10.59 -3.91
N LEU A 86 -3.38 -10.45 -2.84
CA LEU A 86 -1.96 -10.13 -2.93
C LEU A 86 -1.64 -8.79 -3.65
N TRP A 87 -2.58 -7.85 -3.65
CA TRP A 87 -2.28 -6.44 -3.96
C TRP A 87 -1.41 -5.85 -2.84
N GLY A 88 -0.82 -4.68 -3.09
CA GLY A 88 0.00 -4.06 -2.07
C GLY A 88 0.52 -2.69 -2.45
N ASN A 89 1.51 -2.24 -1.68
CA ASN A 89 2.23 -1.01 -1.97
C ASN A 89 3.70 -1.12 -1.56
N ILE A 90 4.55 -0.33 -2.21
CA ILE A 90 5.79 0.12 -1.59
C ILE A 90 5.41 1.26 -0.65
N GLU A 91 5.90 1.22 0.59
CA GLU A 91 5.62 2.24 1.60
C GLU A 91 6.90 2.66 2.31
N CYS A 92 7.00 3.94 2.64
CA CYS A 92 8.01 4.48 3.53
C CYS A 92 7.38 5.52 4.45
N SER A 93 7.53 5.35 5.76
CA SER A 93 7.01 6.26 6.79
C SER A 93 8.19 6.87 7.54
N PRO A 94 8.72 8.04 7.09
CA PRO A 94 10.03 8.54 7.52
C PRO A 94 10.12 8.85 9.02
N TYR A 95 8.96 9.09 9.65
CA TYR A 95 8.82 9.45 11.06
C TYR A 95 8.19 8.33 11.91
N ALA A 96 8.02 7.12 11.35
CA ALA A 96 7.44 6.00 12.08
C ALA A 96 8.24 5.67 13.36
N GLN A 97 7.56 5.20 14.40
CA GLN A 97 8.24 4.79 15.64
C GLN A 97 9.20 3.62 15.39
N ASP A 98 8.78 2.64 14.58
CA ASP A 98 9.62 1.53 14.13
C ASP A 98 10.63 2.03 13.08
N PRO A 99 11.95 1.98 13.35
CA PRO A 99 12.97 2.38 12.39
C PRO A 99 12.96 1.58 11.08
N ASN A 100 12.43 0.34 11.09
CA ASN A 100 12.38 -0.49 9.89
C ASN A 100 11.37 0.03 8.85
N LEU A 101 10.39 0.85 9.27
CA LEU A 101 9.41 1.47 8.39
C LEU A 101 9.88 2.83 7.84
N ARG A 102 11.01 3.35 8.32
CA ARG A 102 11.61 4.62 7.86
C ARG A 102 12.44 4.48 6.58
N VAL A 103 12.43 3.29 6.00
CA VAL A 103 13.01 2.98 4.70
C VAL A 103 11.94 2.31 3.86
N PRO A 104 12.00 2.41 2.51
CA PRO A 104 11.01 1.75 1.67
C PRO A 104 10.93 0.24 1.93
N VAL A 105 9.72 -0.23 2.17
CA VAL A 105 9.33 -1.63 2.35
C VAL A 105 8.18 -1.96 1.41
N VAL A 106 7.87 -3.26 1.25
CA VAL A 106 6.70 -3.74 0.53
C VAL A 106 5.71 -4.33 1.52
N ASN A 107 4.46 -3.89 1.46
CA ASN A 107 3.34 -4.51 2.14
C ASN A 107 2.51 -5.29 1.12
N ILE A 108 2.04 -6.48 1.50
CA ILE A 108 1.19 -7.33 0.66
C ILE A 108 -0.06 -7.67 1.46
N ALA A 109 -1.22 -7.35 0.91
CA ALA A 109 -2.50 -7.67 1.51
C ALA A 109 -2.80 -9.17 1.40
N VAL A 110 -3.00 -9.80 2.55
CA VAL A 110 -3.50 -11.18 2.66
C VAL A 110 -4.96 -11.14 3.11
N ILE A 111 -5.86 -11.78 2.37
CA ILE A 111 -7.27 -11.84 2.73
C ILE A 111 -7.49 -13.00 3.69
N ALA A 112 -7.73 -12.71 4.99
CA ALA A 112 -7.84 -13.74 6.03
C ALA A 112 -9.21 -14.43 6.11
N ASP A 113 -10.30 -13.72 5.78
CA ASP A 113 -11.68 -14.16 6.09
C ASP A 113 -12.45 -14.76 4.90
N PHE A 114 -11.82 -14.87 3.74
CA PHE A 114 -12.50 -15.29 2.51
C PHE A 114 -12.04 -16.66 2.01
N TRP A 115 -13.02 -17.44 1.55
CA TRP A 115 -12.78 -18.76 0.98
C TRP A 115 -13.14 -18.80 -0.49
N ILE A 116 -12.27 -19.40 -1.30
CA ILE A 116 -12.58 -19.78 -2.68
C ILE A 116 -13.23 -21.16 -2.62
N ASN A 117 -14.53 -21.23 -2.89
CA ASN A 117 -15.32 -22.46 -2.77
C ASN A 117 -15.70 -23.03 -4.14
N GLY A 118 -15.99 -24.33 -4.19
CA GLY A 118 -16.58 -24.96 -5.38
C GLY A 118 -15.66 -25.01 -6.60
N LEU A 119 -14.34 -25.01 -6.42
CA LEU A 119 -13.39 -25.12 -7.51
C LEU A 119 -13.48 -26.49 -8.18
N ASP A 120 -13.86 -26.49 -9.45
CA ASP A 120 -13.62 -27.62 -10.34
C ASP A 120 -12.14 -27.63 -10.81
N PRO A 121 -11.70 -28.63 -11.59
CA PRO A 121 -10.32 -28.67 -12.07
C PRO A 121 -9.88 -27.43 -12.88
N ALA A 122 -10.79 -26.81 -13.62
CA ALA A 122 -10.48 -25.61 -14.41
C ALA A 122 -10.34 -24.37 -13.51
N GLY A 123 -11.23 -24.20 -12.54
CA GLY A 123 -11.16 -23.14 -11.54
C GLY A 123 -9.91 -23.25 -10.67
N LEU A 124 -9.53 -24.46 -10.26
CA LEU A 124 -8.27 -24.68 -9.54
C LEU A 124 -7.05 -24.31 -10.41
N ALA A 125 -7.09 -24.67 -11.70
CA ALA A 125 -6.02 -24.30 -12.64
C ALA A 125 -5.93 -22.77 -12.83
N ASP A 126 -7.07 -22.06 -12.90
CA ASP A 126 -7.12 -20.59 -12.98
C ASP A 126 -6.50 -19.92 -11.74
N VAL A 127 -6.90 -20.35 -10.53
CA VAL A 127 -6.32 -19.83 -9.28
C VAL A 127 -4.82 -20.08 -9.24
N ALA A 128 -4.36 -21.28 -9.60
CA ALA A 128 -2.94 -21.57 -9.68
C ALA A 128 -2.20 -20.71 -10.73
N GLY A 129 -2.85 -20.40 -11.86
CA GLY A 129 -2.34 -19.48 -12.87
C GLY A 129 -2.16 -18.07 -12.33
N LYS A 130 -3.17 -17.53 -11.65
CA LYS A 130 -3.13 -16.21 -11.01
C LYS A 130 -2.05 -16.10 -9.94
N LEU A 131 -1.92 -17.11 -9.09
CA LEU A 131 -0.86 -17.14 -8.07
C LEU A 131 0.55 -17.12 -8.70
N ARG A 132 0.76 -17.84 -9.81
CA ARG A 132 2.03 -17.78 -10.55
C ARG A 132 2.25 -16.41 -11.18
N ALA A 133 1.24 -15.86 -11.85
CA ALA A 133 1.34 -14.52 -12.44
C ALA A 133 1.67 -13.46 -11.38
N GLN A 134 1.11 -13.57 -10.18
CA GLN A 134 1.44 -12.66 -9.08
C GLN A 134 2.86 -12.88 -8.55
N ALA A 135 3.30 -14.13 -8.43
CA ALA A 135 4.68 -14.42 -8.05
C ALA A 135 5.67 -13.85 -9.07
N ASP A 136 5.39 -14.00 -10.36
CA ASP A 136 6.19 -13.44 -11.45
C ASP A 136 6.24 -11.91 -11.36
N ARG A 137 5.09 -11.25 -11.12
CA ARG A 137 5.02 -9.79 -10.91
C ARG A 137 5.84 -9.34 -9.70
N LEU A 138 5.76 -10.07 -8.59
CA LEU A 138 6.56 -9.76 -7.40
C LEU A 138 8.06 -9.86 -7.68
N ASP A 139 8.50 -10.87 -8.44
CA ASP A 139 9.91 -11.11 -8.73
C ASP A 139 10.50 -10.14 -9.76
N HIS A 140 9.71 -9.82 -10.80
CA HIS A 140 10.19 -9.12 -11.99
C HIS A 140 9.80 -7.64 -12.04
N GLU A 141 8.79 -7.20 -11.29
CA GLU A 141 8.36 -5.79 -11.25
C GLU A 141 8.55 -5.19 -9.86
N VAL A 142 7.91 -5.78 -8.85
CA VAL A 142 7.84 -5.16 -7.51
C VAL A 142 9.18 -5.20 -6.78
N ARG A 143 9.90 -6.33 -6.81
CA ARG A 143 11.23 -6.44 -6.18
C ARG A 143 12.24 -5.46 -6.80
N PRO A 144 12.40 -5.35 -8.14
CA PRO A 144 13.24 -4.32 -8.73
C PRO A 144 12.81 -2.89 -8.37
N ALA A 145 11.51 -2.59 -8.37
CA ALA A 145 11.00 -1.28 -7.99
C ALA A 145 11.34 -0.93 -6.53
N LEU A 146 11.18 -1.88 -5.60
CA LEU A 146 11.57 -1.72 -4.20
C LEU A 146 13.08 -1.47 -4.06
N MET A 147 13.92 -2.21 -4.81
CA MET A 147 15.37 -2.00 -4.80
C MET A 147 15.72 -0.58 -5.27
N ALA A 148 15.08 -0.11 -6.34
CA ALA A 148 15.26 1.25 -6.85
C ALA A 148 14.80 2.31 -5.82
N ALA A 149 13.62 2.13 -5.22
CA ALA A 149 13.10 3.01 -4.19
C ALA A 149 14.05 3.10 -2.97
N ARG A 150 14.63 1.98 -2.53
CA ARG A 150 15.61 1.98 -1.43
C ARG A 150 16.91 2.66 -1.81
N ALA A 151 17.40 2.46 -3.03
CA ALA A 151 18.60 3.15 -3.53
C ALA A 151 18.40 4.66 -3.61
N ASP A 152 17.23 5.08 -4.12
CA ASP A 152 16.81 6.48 -4.18
C ASP A 152 16.71 7.11 -2.78
N TRP A 153 16.00 6.44 -1.87
CA TRP A 153 15.84 6.91 -0.49
C TRP A 153 17.20 7.08 0.21
N ALA A 154 18.08 6.09 0.07
CA ALA A 154 19.41 6.12 0.64
C ALA A 154 20.30 7.21 0.02
N ALA A 155 20.09 7.61 -1.23
CA ALA A 155 20.85 8.70 -1.86
C ALA A 155 20.50 10.07 -1.26
N HIS A 156 19.24 10.26 -0.82
CA HIS A 156 18.71 11.52 -0.33
C HIS A 156 18.70 11.64 1.20
N HIS A 157 18.87 10.52 1.92
CA HIS A 157 18.89 10.47 3.39
C HIS A 157 20.24 9.99 3.95
N ARG A 158 21.32 10.19 3.19
CA ARG A 158 22.67 9.94 3.71
C ARG A 158 22.91 10.82 4.93
N SER A 159 23.11 10.18 6.07
CA SER A 159 23.65 10.79 7.29
C SER A 159 25.13 11.05 7.12
#